data_AF-A0A9D2PN88-F1
#
_entry.id   AF-A0A9D2PN88-F1
#
_cell.length_a   1.000
_cell.length_b   1.000
_cell.length_c   1.000
_cell.angle_alpha   90.00
_cell.angle_beta   90.00
_cell.angle_gamma   90.00
#
_symmetry.space_group_name_H-M   'P 1'
#
loop_
_entity.id
_entity.type
_entity.pdbx_description
1 polymer ?
#
loop_
_entity_poly.entity_id
_entity_poly.type
_entity_poly.pdbx_seq_one_letter_code
_entity_poly.pdbx_strand_id
1 'polypeptide(L)' 'MEKYVKEYKRQCPRTQRDAVHKVEYAKATCSRVLDPMLHFTCSLEGRCKDCEKDYQDE' A
#
# COMPACT_ATOMS: atom_id res chain seq x y z
N MET A 1 13.68 -6.25 11.94
CA MET A 1 13.21 -5.27 10.94
C MET A 1 12.00 -4.59 11.52
N GLU A 2 12.05 -3.26 11.67
CA GLU A 2 10.86 -2.50 12.08
C GLU A 2 9.85 -2.52 10.93
N LYS A 3 8.56 -2.56 11.25
CA LYS A 3 7.47 -2.49 10.28
C LYS A 3 6.55 -1.34 10.64
N TYR A 4 5.96 -0.70 9.65
CA TYR A 4 4.97 0.34 9.88
C TYR A 4 3.86 0.26 8.83
N VAL A 5 2.67 0.74 9.20
CA VAL A 5 1.51 0.78 8.31
C VAL A 5 1.21 2.21 7.94
N LYS A 6 1.03 2.48 6.64
CA LYS A 6 0.49 3.74 6.13
C LYS A 6 -0.93 3.54 5.63
N GLU A 7 -1.80 4.48 5.94
CA GLU A 7 -3.18 4.49 5.47
C GLU A 7 -3.37 5.63 4.47
N TYR A 8 -3.90 5.29 3.30
CA TYR A 8 -4.19 6.24 2.24
C TYR A 8 -5.68 6.18 1.90
N LYS A 9 -6.33 7.33 1.87
CA LYS A 9 -7.71 7.47 1.39
C LYS A 9 -7.63 7.85 -0.08
N ARG A 10 -7.90 6.91 -0.98
CA ARG A 10 -7.83 7.11 -2.43
C ARG A 10 -9.04 6.47 -3.10
N GLN A 11 -9.42 6.97 -4.26
CA GLN A 11 -10.47 6.34 -5.05
C GLN A 11 -9.91 5.08 -5.74
N CYS A 12 -10.62 3.95 -5.63
CA CYS A 12 -10.23 2.72 -6.32
C CYS A 12 -10.47 2.89 -7.83
N PRO A 13 -9.46 2.72 -8.70
CA PRO A 13 -9.61 2.92 -10.14
C PRO A 13 -10.60 1.93 -10.77
N ARG A 14 -10.76 0.75 -10.18
CA ARG A 14 -11.67 -0.29 -10.67
C ARG A 14 -13.14 0.00 -10.38
N THR A 15 -13.44 0.38 -9.14
CA THR A 15 -14.83 0.56 -8.68
C THR A 15 -15.27 2.02 -8.70
N GLN A 16 -14.33 2.95 -8.92
CA GLN A 16 -14.52 4.40 -8.83
C GLN A 16 -15.12 4.86 -7.49
N ARG A 17 -14.94 4.08 -6.43
CA ARG A 17 -15.43 4.39 -5.09
C ARG A 17 -14.26 4.75 -4.19
N ASP A 18 -14.52 5.58 -3.19
CA ASP A 18 -13.58 5.87 -2.13
C ASP A 18 -13.20 4.59 -1.39
N ALA A 19 -11.90 4.35 -1.30
CA ALA A 19 -11.31 3.21 -0.62
C ALA A 19 -10.25 3.69 0.38
N VAL A 20 -10.12 2.94 1.47
CA VAL A 20 -9.01 3.07 2.39
C VAL A 20 -8.01 1.97 2.04
N HIS A 21 -6.82 2.38 1.61
CA HIS A 21 -5.70 1.52 1.32
C HIS A 21 -4.77 1.49 2.54
N LYS A 22 -4.56 0.31 3.12
CA LYS A 22 -3.60 0.10 4.20
C LYS A 22 -2.40 -0.63 3.61
N VAL A 23 -1.22 -0.05 3.77
CA VAL A 23 0.03 -0.58 3.21
C VAL A 23 1.02 -0.79 4.35
N GLU A 24 1.42 -2.02 4.59
CA GLU A 24 2.48 -2.39 5.53
C GLU A 24 3.82 -2.34 4.79
N TYR A 25 4.76 -1.56 5.31
CA TYR A 25 6.12 -1.43 4.81
C TYR A 25 7.12 -2.00 5.83
N ALA A 26 8.19 -2.62 5.33
CA ALA A 26 9.35 -2.95 6.15
C ALA A 26 10.29 -1.76 6.15
N LYS A 27 10.63 -1.23 7.32
CA LYS A 27 11.60 -0.14 7.43
C LYS A 27 12.99 -0.65 7.05
N ALA A 28 13.53 -0.15 5.95
CA ALA A 28 14.87 -0.45 5.51
C ALA A 28 15.88 0.18 6.47
N THR A 29 16.90 -0.58 6.85
CA THR A 29 17.99 -0.08 7.71
C THR A 29 18.91 0.90 6.97
N CYS A 30 18.85 0.93 5.64
CA CYS A 30 19.67 1.77 4.79
C CYS A 30 18.78 2.82 4.11
N SER A 31 19.06 4.10 4.33
CA SER A 31 18.30 5.22 3.75
C SER A 31 18.41 5.33 2.22
N ARG A 32 19.28 4.53 1.59
CA ARG A 32 19.41 4.45 0.11
C ARG A 32 18.44 3.45 -0.52
N VAL A 33 17.74 2.67 0.29
CA VAL A 33 16.79 1.65 -0.17
C VAL A 33 15.40 2.07 0.30
N LEU A 34 14.44 2.07 -0.61
CA LEU A 34 13.04 2.32 -0.29
C LEU A 34 12.51 1.20 0.60
N ASP A 35 11.60 1.55 1.49
CA ASP A 35 10.97 0.58 2.39
C ASP A 35 10.13 -0.38 1.56
N PRO A 36 10.46 -1.69 1.47
CA PRO A 36 9.69 -2.60 0.65
C PRO A 36 8.28 -2.77 1.22
N MET A 37 7.28 -2.70 0.34
CA MET A 37 5.91 -3.04 0.67
C MET A 37 5.81 -4.55 0.99
N LEU A 38 5.28 -4.87 2.16
CA LEU A 38 5.05 -6.25 2.61
C LEU A 38 3.62 -6.70 2.33
N HIS A 39 2.65 -5.89 2.72
CA HIS A 39 1.24 -6.22 2.60
C HIS A 39 0.42 -5.01 2.17
N PHE A 40 -0.50 -5.24 1.24
CA PHE A 40 -1.50 -4.28 0.82
C PHE A 40 -2.90 -4.77 1.21
N THR A 41 -3.74 -3.86 1.69
CA THR A 41 -5.16 -4.14 1.92
C THR A 41 -6.02 -2.98 1.43
N CYS A 42 -7.03 -3.30 0.63
CA CYS A 42 -8.05 -2.35 0.18
C CYS A 42 -9.34 -2.57 0.97
N SER A 43 -9.96 -1.51 1.49
CA SER A 43 -11.23 -1.61 2.22
C SER A 43 -12.42 -2.10 1.37
N LEU A 44 -12.33 -2.01 0.04
CA LEU A 44 -13.40 -2.44 -0.86
C LEU A 44 -13.26 -3.90 -1.28
N GLU A 45 -12.07 -4.29 -1.77
CA GLU A 45 -11.88 -5.61 -2.39
C GLU A 45 -10.87 -6.50 -1.63
N GLY A 46 -10.34 -6.03 -0.49
CA GLY A 46 -9.34 -6.74 0.31
C GLY A 46 -7.96 -6.77 -0.35
N ARG A 47 -7.86 -7.25 -1.60
CA ARG A 47 -6.63 -7.36 -2.40
C ARG A 47 -6.83 -6.87 -3.83
N CYS A 48 -7.22 -5.60 -3.96
CA CYS A 48 -7.36 -4.99 -5.27
C CYS A 48 -5.96 -4.82 -5.91
N LYS A 49 -5.63 -5.65 -6.92
CA LYS A 49 -4.33 -5.62 -7.60
C LYS A 49 -4.08 -4.31 -8.35
N ASP A 50 -5.12 -3.65 -8.84
CA ASP A 50 -4.98 -2.35 -9.50
C ASP A 50 -4.53 -1.27 -8.51
N CYS A 51 -5.12 -1.26 -7.31
CA CYS A 51 -4.68 -0.36 -6.25
C CYS A 51 -3.30 -0.72 -5.69
N GLU A 52 -2.95 -2.01 -5.66
CA GLU A 52 -1.65 -2.47 -5.15
C GLU A 52 -0.48 -1.98 -6.02
N LYS A 53 -0.67 -1.92 -7.35
CA LYS A 53 0.35 -1.45 -8.30
C LYS A 53 0.81 -0.02 -8.03
N ASP A 54 -0.07 0.86 -7.57
CA ASP A 54 0.25 2.24 -7.19
C ASP A 54 1.35 2.32 -6.12
N TYR A 55 1.59 1.25 -5.35
CA TYR A 55 2.53 1.21 -4.24
C TYR A 55 3.73 0.26 -4.47
N GLN A 56 3.75 -0.49 -5.58
CA GLN A 56 4.85 -1.40 -5.90
C GLN A 56 6.05 -0.68 -6.55
N ASP A 57 5.83 0.51 -7.11
CA ASP A 57 6.83 1.35 -7.77
C ASP A 57 7.30 2.57 -6.91
N GLU A 58 6.88 2.65 -5.64
CA GLU A 58 7.19 3.77 -4.72
C GLU A 58 8.50 3.60 -3.94
#